data_AF-A0A7W1GZN2-F1
#
_entry.id   AF-A0A7W1GZN2-F1
#
_cell.length_a   1.000
_cell.length_b   1.000
_cell.length_c   1.000
_cell.angle_alpha   90.00
_cell.angle_beta   90.00
_cell.angle_gamma   90.00
#
_symmetry.space_group_name_H-M   'P 1'
#
loop_
_entity.id
_entity.type
_entity.pdbx_description
1 polymer ?
#
loop_
_entity_poly.entity_id
_entity_poly.type
_entity_poly.pdbx_seq_one_letter_code
_entity_poly.pdbx_strand_id
1 'polypeptide(L)'
;MRTTKLLSMAAMVTVLAGAASAQLIYGNGPPDQQNGNEMTQWLQAENFNLSGNSTLGWIRFWTIEVPNAAYDGNVDWFVFDNNGGIPGSIVDSGSVSNPSKTFLQSGILGSFDEYVYDLDIADVNLTGSTDYWLGLHINADYGSRRDIYWESGGGNAPTGQESDGGTMNNWSGNGTEHAFELYGPVPEPSSLVALGVLGALMLRRRK
;
A
#
# COMPACT_ATOMS: atom_id res chain seq x y z
N MET A 1 -15.92 -41.63 57.63
CA MET A 1 -16.75 -40.74 56.79
C MET A 1 -15.80 -39.95 55.89
N ARG A 2 -15.56 -40.41 54.64
CA ARG A 2 -14.59 -39.82 53.70
C ARG A 2 -15.36 -38.95 52.68
N THR A 3 -15.16 -37.65 52.73
CA THR A 3 -15.66 -36.68 51.74
C THR A 3 -14.73 -36.63 50.53
N THR A 4 -15.18 -37.16 49.39
CA THR A 4 -14.48 -37.05 48.11
C THR A 4 -14.83 -35.70 47.48
N LYS A 5 -13.89 -34.74 47.51
CA LYS A 5 -14.02 -33.48 46.76
C LYS A 5 -13.67 -33.75 45.29
N LEU A 6 -14.66 -33.66 44.40
CA LEU A 6 -14.45 -33.64 42.95
C LEU A 6 -13.92 -32.25 42.55
N LEU A 7 -12.62 -32.18 42.29
CA LEU A 7 -11.96 -31.04 41.67
C LEU A 7 -12.44 -30.95 40.21
N SER A 8 -13.23 -29.95 39.87
CA SER A 8 -13.56 -29.64 38.48
C SER A 8 -12.46 -28.75 37.90
N MET A 9 -11.59 -29.33 37.07
CA MET A 9 -10.62 -28.60 36.24
C MET A 9 -11.38 -27.89 35.12
N ALA A 10 -11.44 -26.57 35.14
CA ALA A 10 -11.86 -25.77 33.99
C ALA A 10 -10.66 -25.60 33.05
N ALA A 11 -10.70 -26.22 31.87
CA ALA A 11 -9.74 -25.96 30.81
C ALA A 11 -10.10 -24.62 30.14
N MET A 12 -9.26 -23.60 30.35
CA MET A 12 -9.36 -22.32 29.66
C MET A 12 -8.67 -22.48 28.29
N VAL A 13 -9.46 -22.52 27.21
CA VAL A 13 -8.93 -22.47 25.84
C VAL A 13 -8.80 -21.01 25.45
N THR A 14 -7.57 -20.51 25.42
CA THR A 14 -7.26 -19.17 24.90
C THR A 14 -7.17 -19.27 23.38
N VAL A 15 -8.17 -18.73 22.67
CA VAL A 15 -8.09 -18.57 21.21
C VAL A 15 -7.27 -17.32 20.95
N LEU A 16 -6.01 -17.50 20.51
CA LEU A 16 -5.21 -16.42 19.96
C LEU A 16 -5.76 -16.10 18.57
N ALA A 17 -6.58 -15.05 18.46
CA ALA A 17 -6.88 -14.47 17.16
C ALA A 17 -5.59 -13.77 16.67
N GLY A 18 -4.91 -14.38 15.70
CA GLY A 18 -3.84 -13.69 14.98
C GLY A 18 -4.44 -12.51 14.22
N ALA A 19 -3.80 -11.34 14.30
CA ALA A 19 -4.14 -10.23 13.42
C ALA A 19 -3.91 -10.67 11.97
N ALA A 20 -4.93 -10.52 11.12
CA ALA A 20 -4.76 -10.75 9.69
C ALA A 20 -3.92 -9.61 9.11
N SER A 21 -2.94 -9.95 8.28
CA SER A 21 -2.13 -8.98 7.53
C SER A 21 -2.40 -9.15 6.04
N ALA A 22 -2.42 -8.04 5.32
CA ALA A 22 -2.41 -8.05 3.86
C ALA A 22 -1.18 -8.82 3.32
N GLN A 23 -1.37 -9.62 2.28
CA GLN A 23 -0.27 -10.39 1.66
C GLN A 23 0.44 -9.53 0.61
N LEU A 24 1.78 -9.50 0.63
CA LEU A 24 2.58 -8.89 -0.44
C LEU A 24 2.35 -9.65 -1.76
N ILE A 25 1.93 -8.94 -2.81
CA ILE A 25 1.71 -9.50 -4.15
C ILE A 25 2.75 -9.02 -5.16
N TYR A 26 3.37 -7.87 -4.93
CA TYR A 26 4.49 -7.34 -5.73
C TYR A 26 5.33 -6.37 -4.90
N GLY A 27 6.64 -6.34 -5.12
CA GLY A 27 7.53 -5.38 -4.48
C GLY A 27 8.63 -4.96 -5.43
N ASN A 28 8.84 -3.66 -5.56
CA ASN A 28 9.82 -3.06 -6.46
C ASN A 28 11.16 -2.73 -5.80
N GLY A 29 11.47 -3.43 -4.71
CA GLY A 29 12.64 -3.17 -3.88
C GLY A 29 12.43 -2.05 -2.84
N PRO A 30 13.35 -1.96 -1.86
CA PRO A 30 13.29 -0.94 -0.82
C PRO A 30 13.72 0.44 -1.33
N PRO A 31 13.34 1.53 -0.63
CA PRO A 31 13.91 2.86 -0.88
C PRO A 31 15.42 2.85 -0.71
N ASP A 32 16.12 3.62 -1.54
CA ASP A 32 17.59 3.65 -1.56
C ASP A 32 18.21 4.96 -1.03
N GLN A 33 17.38 5.96 -0.72
CA GLN A 33 17.79 7.25 -0.14
C GLN A 33 18.73 8.07 -1.03
N GLN A 34 18.74 7.81 -2.34
CA GLN A 34 19.63 8.48 -3.28
C GLN A 34 18.95 9.56 -4.13
N ASN A 35 17.66 9.42 -4.42
CA ASN A 35 16.93 10.35 -5.28
C ASN A 35 15.40 10.25 -5.10
N GLY A 36 14.66 11.04 -5.86
CA GLY A 36 13.23 10.86 -6.06
C GLY A 36 12.68 11.82 -7.12
N ASN A 37 11.49 11.51 -7.65
CA ASN A 37 10.79 12.38 -8.58
C ASN A 37 9.61 13.08 -7.91
N GLU A 38 9.48 14.36 -8.23
CA GLU A 38 8.46 15.25 -7.65
C GLU A 38 7.07 14.75 -8.04
N MET A 39 6.18 14.62 -7.06
CA MET A 39 4.89 13.94 -7.26
C MET A 39 3.68 14.82 -6.94
N THR A 40 3.84 16.14 -6.81
CA THR A 40 2.75 17.09 -6.51
C THR A 40 2.34 17.93 -7.70
N GLN A 41 3.26 18.23 -8.61
CA GLN A 41 2.95 18.80 -9.92
C GLN A 41 2.84 17.69 -10.99
N TRP A 42 3.63 16.64 -10.85
CA TRP A 42 3.64 15.51 -11.76
C TRP A 42 2.93 14.29 -11.16
N LEU A 43 2.17 13.58 -11.98
CA LEU A 43 1.83 12.19 -11.69
C LEU A 43 3.04 11.34 -12.07
N GLN A 44 3.54 10.57 -11.11
CA GLN A 44 4.65 9.64 -11.29
C GLN A 44 4.09 8.23 -11.48
N ALA A 45 4.66 7.44 -12.38
CA ALA A 45 4.16 6.12 -12.72
C ALA A 45 5.28 5.08 -12.88
N GLU A 46 5.04 3.88 -12.34
CA GLU A 46 5.96 2.74 -12.43
C GLU A 46 5.31 1.50 -12.99
N ASN A 47 6.04 0.74 -13.80
CA ASN A 47 5.53 -0.49 -14.37
C ASN A 47 5.66 -1.66 -13.39
N PHE A 48 4.68 -2.56 -13.40
CA PHE A 48 4.74 -3.80 -12.64
C PHE A 48 4.06 -4.95 -13.38
N ASN A 49 4.43 -6.17 -13.01
CA ASN A 49 3.85 -7.39 -13.55
C ASN A 49 3.69 -8.42 -12.42
N LEU A 50 2.50 -9.01 -12.31
CA LEU A 50 2.19 -9.99 -11.27
C LEU A 50 2.43 -11.40 -11.77
N SER A 51 3.04 -12.25 -10.94
CA SER A 51 3.30 -13.66 -11.28
C SER A 51 2.03 -14.50 -11.47
N GLY A 52 0.89 -14.03 -10.98
CA GLY A 52 -0.41 -14.69 -11.11
C GLY A 52 -1.55 -13.71 -10.84
N ASN A 53 -2.78 -14.14 -11.17
CA ASN A 53 -3.98 -13.35 -10.91
C ASN A 53 -4.06 -13.01 -9.42
N SER A 54 -4.19 -11.73 -9.11
CA SER A 54 -4.22 -11.23 -7.74
C SER A 54 -5.23 -10.11 -7.61
N THR A 55 -5.72 -9.90 -6.40
CA THR A 55 -6.48 -8.70 -6.04
C THR A 55 -5.53 -7.75 -5.32
N LEU A 56 -5.38 -6.53 -5.82
CA LEU A 56 -4.71 -5.42 -5.15
C LEU A 56 -5.72 -4.72 -4.24
N GLY A 57 -5.36 -4.52 -2.97
CA GLY A 57 -6.17 -3.74 -2.04
C GLY A 57 -5.37 -2.69 -1.27
N TRP A 58 -4.04 -2.79 -1.27
CA TRP A 58 -3.16 -1.92 -0.49
C TRP A 58 -1.92 -1.52 -1.29
N ILE A 59 -1.56 -0.24 -1.25
CA ILE A 59 -0.34 0.32 -1.87
C ILE A 59 0.54 0.90 -0.77
N ARG A 60 1.83 0.57 -0.79
CA ARG A 60 2.85 1.21 0.03
C ARG A 60 3.91 1.86 -0.85
N PHE A 61 4.27 3.08 -0.52
CA PHE A 61 5.39 3.78 -1.17
C PHE A 61 6.14 4.67 -0.19
N TRP A 62 7.34 5.09 -0.59
CA TRP A 62 8.22 5.92 0.21
C TRP A 62 8.41 7.27 -0.46
N THR A 63 8.61 8.28 0.37
CA THR A 63 8.87 9.63 -0.09
C THR A 63 9.99 10.26 0.68
N ILE A 64 10.74 11.11 -0.01
CA ILE A 64 11.58 12.12 0.60
C ILE A 64 10.89 13.48 0.47
N GLU A 65 10.81 14.22 1.57
CA GLU A 65 10.04 15.46 1.64
C GLU A 65 10.84 16.58 2.29
N VAL A 66 10.69 17.80 1.77
CA VAL A 66 11.22 18.96 2.50
C VAL A 66 10.52 19.05 3.85
N PRO A 67 11.22 19.35 4.97
CA PRO A 67 10.58 19.49 6.26
C PRO A 67 9.44 20.53 6.21
N ASN A 68 8.25 20.14 6.65
CA ASN A 68 7.01 20.93 6.57
C ASN A 68 6.50 21.18 5.13
N ALA A 69 6.75 20.25 4.20
CA ALA A 69 6.11 20.25 2.89
C ALA A 69 4.59 20.45 3.01
N ALA A 70 4.01 21.22 2.09
CA ALA A 70 2.60 21.57 2.10
C ALA A 70 1.72 20.45 1.52
N TYR A 71 1.79 19.28 2.14
CA TYR A 71 0.91 18.14 1.87
C TYR A 71 -0.52 18.45 2.34
N ASP A 72 -1.53 18.23 1.49
CA ASP A 72 -2.93 18.51 1.81
C ASP A 72 -3.71 17.31 2.38
N GLY A 73 -3.07 16.14 2.48
CA GLY A 73 -3.70 14.92 2.94
C GLY A 73 -4.26 14.03 1.82
N ASN A 74 -4.13 14.35 0.54
CA ASN A 74 -4.67 13.54 -0.55
C ASN A 74 -3.60 12.76 -1.33
N VAL A 75 -3.87 11.49 -1.64
CA VAL A 75 -3.10 10.75 -2.65
C VAL A 75 -4.07 10.17 -3.67
N ASP A 76 -3.89 10.53 -4.94
CA ASP A 76 -4.57 9.90 -6.06
C ASP A 76 -3.76 8.71 -6.56
N TRP A 77 -4.43 7.61 -6.87
CA TRP A 77 -3.83 6.38 -7.37
C TRP A 77 -4.51 5.93 -8.66
N PHE A 78 -3.71 5.30 -9.52
CA PHE A 78 -4.14 4.84 -10.83
C PHE A 78 -3.48 3.51 -11.13
N VAL A 79 -4.23 2.62 -11.78
CA VAL A 79 -3.67 1.48 -12.51
C VAL A 79 -3.93 1.73 -13.99
N PHE A 80 -2.89 1.79 -14.79
CA PHE A 80 -3.00 1.87 -16.25
C PHE A 80 -2.62 0.54 -16.89
N ASP A 81 -3.17 0.28 -18.07
CA ASP A 81 -2.61 -0.74 -18.96
C ASP A 81 -1.27 -0.27 -19.54
N ASN A 82 -0.52 -1.20 -20.10
CA ASN A 82 0.72 -0.88 -20.81
C ASN A 82 0.44 -0.57 -22.29
N ASN A 83 0.87 0.60 -22.75
CA ASN A 83 0.77 1.02 -24.15
C ASN A 83 2.15 1.19 -24.78
N GLY A 84 2.84 0.07 -25.01
CA GLY A 84 4.15 0.07 -25.67
C GLY A 84 5.30 0.58 -24.80
N GLY A 85 5.25 0.32 -23.49
CA GLY A 85 6.31 0.73 -22.55
C GLY A 85 6.06 2.09 -21.89
N ILE A 86 4.84 2.62 -21.98
CA ILE A 86 4.35 3.79 -21.23
C ILE A 86 2.93 3.50 -20.71
N PRO A 87 2.44 4.25 -19.70
CA PRO A 87 1.05 4.15 -19.28
C PRO A 87 0.07 4.42 -20.42
N GLY A 88 -0.95 3.57 -20.53
CA GLY A 88 -2.02 3.68 -21.52
C GLY A 88 -3.36 4.11 -20.91
N SER A 89 -4.40 3.31 -21.13
CA SER A 89 -5.74 3.56 -20.60
C SER A 89 -5.80 3.24 -19.11
N ILE A 90 -6.61 4.01 -18.37
CA ILE A 90 -6.90 3.71 -16.96
C ILE A 90 -7.70 2.40 -16.89
N VAL A 91 -7.16 1.44 -16.15
CA VAL A 91 -7.82 0.18 -15.77
C VAL A 91 -8.67 0.41 -14.53
N ASP A 92 -8.11 1.08 -13.52
CA ASP A 92 -8.80 1.47 -12.29
C ASP A 92 -8.14 2.70 -11.67
N SER A 93 -8.89 3.44 -10.84
CA SER A 93 -8.35 4.61 -10.14
C SER A 93 -9.20 5.00 -8.93
N GLY A 94 -8.59 5.80 -8.05
CA GLY A 94 -9.27 6.37 -6.91
C GLY A 94 -8.41 7.37 -6.17
N SER A 95 -8.88 7.79 -5.01
CA SER A 95 -8.15 8.68 -4.12
C SER A 95 -8.28 8.23 -2.66
N VAL A 96 -7.24 8.47 -1.89
CA VAL A 96 -7.19 8.20 -0.44
C VAL A 96 -6.97 9.52 0.29
N SER A 97 -7.95 9.90 1.10
CA SER A 97 -7.83 11.05 1.99
C SER A 97 -7.24 10.65 3.34
N ASN A 98 -6.22 11.37 3.79
CA ASN A 98 -5.45 11.14 5.01
C ASN A 98 -4.95 9.69 5.12
N PRO A 99 -4.18 9.18 4.13
CA PRO A 99 -3.53 7.88 4.23
C PRO A 99 -2.64 7.80 5.46
N SER A 100 -2.32 6.58 5.88
CA SER A 100 -1.34 6.39 6.95
C SER A 100 0.03 6.87 6.45
N LYS A 101 0.57 7.90 7.12
CA LYS A 101 1.90 8.47 6.86
C LYS A 101 2.76 8.30 8.10
N THR A 102 3.87 7.59 7.96
CA THR A 102 4.80 7.33 9.07
C THR A 102 6.17 7.93 8.78
N PHE A 103 6.64 8.80 9.68
CA PHE A 103 8.00 9.31 9.66
C PHE A 103 9.01 8.20 9.93
N LEU A 104 10.04 8.11 9.11
CA LEU A 104 11.11 7.12 9.25
C LEU A 104 12.38 7.75 9.83
N GLN A 105 12.89 8.81 9.18
CA GLN A 105 14.13 9.47 9.57
C GLN A 105 14.30 10.85 8.91
N SER A 106 15.31 11.59 9.37
CA SER A 106 15.70 12.90 8.83
C SER A 106 17.11 12.87 8.25
N GLY A 107 17.42 13.84 7.39
CA GLY A 107 18.75 14.07 6.86
C GLY A 107 19.04 13.34 5.56
N ILE A 108 18.01 12.79 4.91
CA ILE A 108 18.14 12.24 3.56
C ILE A 108 18.56 13.35 2.61
N LEU A 109 19.56 13.06 1.77
CA LEU A 109 20.18 14.03 0.87
C LEU A 109 20.55 15.36 1.59
N GLY A 110 20.91 15.26 2.88
CA GLY A 110 21.37 16.36 3.73
C GLY A 110 20.27 17.24 4.35
N SER A 111 19.01 17.17 3.91
CA SER A 111 17.96 18.06 4.42
C SER A 111 16.52 17.55 4.35
N PHE A 112 16.27 16.42 3.69
CA PHE A 112 14.93 15.84 3.54
C PHE A 112 14.59 14.90 4.70
N ASP A 113 13.30 14.78 4.97
CA ASP A 113 12.71 13.77 5.85
C ASP A 113 12.15 12.62 5.00
N GLU A 114 12.31 11.39 5.47
CA GLU A 114 11.80 10.18 4.83
C GLU A 114 10.50 9.74 5.49
N TYR A 115 9.50 9.41 4.67
CA TYR A 115 8.21 8.90 5.11
C TYR A 115 7.82 7.66 4.32
N VAL A 116 7.03 6.80 4.95
CA VAL A 116 6.28 5.73 4.28
C VAL A 116 4.79 6.05 4.30
N TYR A 117 4.15 5.85 3.16
CA TYR A 117 2.72 5.98 2.97
C TYR A 117 2.10 4.60 2.76
N ASP A 118 0.95 4.39 3.39
CA ASP A 118 0.14 3.18 3.31
C ASP A 118 -1.29 3.56 2.92
N LEU A 119 -1.75 3.04 1.78
CA LEU A 119 -3.02 3.38 1.15
C LEU A 119 -3.91 2.14 1.12
N ASP A 120 -5.02 2.22 1.84
CA ASP A 120 -6.14 1.29 1.71
C ASP A 120 -7.02 1.72 0.54
N ILE A 121 -7.08 0.91 -0.52
CA ILE A 121 -7.77 1.24 -1.76
C ILE A 121 -8.93 0.27 -2.02
N ALA A 122 -9.80 0.61 -2.96
CA ALA A 122 -10.79 -0.34 -3.45
C ALA A 122 -10.10 -1.53 -4.14
N ASP A 123 -10.64 -2.73 -3.94
CA ASP A 123 -10.10 -3.96 -4.51
C ASP A 123 -10.04 -3.91 -6.05
N VAL A 124 -8.83 -4.04 -6.61
CA VAL A 124 -8.57 -4.11 -8.05
C VAL A 124 -8.15 -5.52 -8.44
N ASN A 125 -8.91 -6.16 -9.33
CA ASN A 125 -8.56 -7.50 -9.81
C ASN A 125 -7.62 -7.40 -11.01
N LEU A 126 -6.40 -7.91 -10.86
CA LEU A 126 -5.33 -7.81 -11.85
C LEU A 126 -5.00 -9.19 -12.42
N THR A 127 -4.82 -9.24 -13.73
CA THR A 127 -4.47 -10.48 -14.43
C THR A 127 -2.97 -10.71 -14.33
N GLY A 128 -2.55 -11.93 -13.98
CA GLY A 128 -1.14 -12.30 -13.95
C GLY A 128 -0.51 -12.23 -15.34
N SER A 129 0.81 -12.06 -15.39
CA SER A 129 1.59 -11.95 -16.63
C SER A 129 1.13 -10.83 -17.56
N THR A 130 0.45 -9.81 -17.02
CA THR A 130 0.07 -8.58 -17.72
C THR A 130 0.89 -7.42 -17.17
N ASP A 131 1.45 -6.60 -18.07
CA ASP A 131 2.17 -5.39 -17.69
C ASP A 131 1.18 -4.27 -17.40
N TYR A 132 1.28 -3.71 -16.20
CA TYR A 132 0.49 -2.57 -15.73
C TYR A 132 1.42 -1.43 -15.34
N TRP A 133 0.84 -0.26 -15.13
CA TRP A 133 1.52 0.89 -14.51
C TRP A 133 0.77 1.34 -13.27
N LEU A 134 1.47 1.50 -12.16
CA LEU A 134 0.98 2.18 -10.96
C LEU A 134 1.28 3.66 -11.11
N GLY A 135 0.25 4.50 -11.19
CA GLY A 135 0.40 5.96 -11.10
C GLY A 135 0.06 6.47 -9.72
N LEU A 136 0.87 7.38 -9.19
CA LEU A 136 0.65 8.09 -7.94
C LEU A 136 0.82 9.59 -8.13
N HIS A 137 -0.06 10.36 -7.50
CA HIS A 137 0.04 11.80 -7.38
C HIS A 137 -0.35 12.21 -5.97
N ILE A 138 0.43 13.09 -5.35
CA ILE A 138 0.20 13.56 -3.99
C ILE A 138 -0.24 15.02 -4.00
N ASN A 139 -1.31 15.30 -3.28
CA ASN A 139 -2.17 16.48 -3.32
C ASN A 139 -3.38 16.38 -4.25
N ALA A 140 -4.37 17.23 -4.02
CA ALA A 140 -5.58 17.32 -4.82
C ALA A 140 -5.40 18.18 -6.09
N ASP A 141 -4.31 18.93 -6.19
CA ASP A 141 -4.01 19.78 -7.35
C ASP A 141 -2.64 19.48 -7.94
N TYR A 142 -2.52 19.70 -9.25
CA TYR A 142 -1.30 19.60 -10.03
C TYR A 142 -0.63 20.97 -10.26
N GLY A 143 -1.12 22.03 -9.60
CA GLY A 143 -0.80 23.41 -9.96
C GLY A 143 0.49 23.95 -9.34
N SER A 144 1.11 23.21 -8.42
CA SER A 144 2.26 23.68 -7.68
C SER A 144 3.14 22.54 -7.20
N ARG A 145 4.45 22.65 -7.44
CA ARG A 145 5.47 21.81 -6.82
C ARG A 145 5.57 22.13 -5.33
N ARG A 146 5.56 21.11 -4.49
CA ARG A 146 5.66 21.22 -3.01
C ARG A 146 6.80 20.41 -2.41
N ASP A 147 7.72 19.96 -3.26
CA ASP A 147 8.94 19.27 -2.87
C ASP A 147 8.68 18.01 -2.03
N ILE A 148 7.67 17.25 -2.47
CA ILE A 148 7.42 15.87 -2.06
C ILE A 148 7.77 14.99 -3.25
N TYR A 149 8.67 14.04 -3.03
CA TYR A 149 9.22 13.21 -4.09
C TYR A 149 8.94 11.75 -3.76
N TRP A 150 8.43 10.99 -4.74
CA TRP A 150 8.44 9.54 -4.63
C TRP A 150 9.90 9.11 -4.64
N GLU A 151 10.30 8.35 -3.63
CA GLU A 151 11.70 7.97 -3.43
C GLU A 151 12.13 6.87 -4.39
N SER A 152 13.36 6.98 -4.89
CA SER A 152 13.96 5.95 -5.72
C SER A 152 14.15 4.63 -4.97
N GLY A 153 14.06 3.52 -5.70
CA GLY A 153 14.30 2.18 -5.21
C GLY A 153 15.39 1.47 -5.98
N GLY A 154 15.95 0.41 -5.39
CA GLY A 154 16.95 -0.44 -6.03
C GLY A 154 16.40 -1.43 -7.08
N GLY A 155 15.26 -1.12 -7.71
CA GLY A 155 14.58 -1.98 -8.68
C GLY A 155 15.36 -2.12 -10.01
N ASN A 156 14.95 -3.09 -10.84
CA ASN A 156 15.66 -3.49 -12.07
C ASN A 156 14.81 -3.33 -13.36
N ALA A 157 13.77 -2.50 -13.35
CA ALA A 157 12.85 -2.29 -14.47
C ALA A 157 13.28 -1.08 -15.34
N PRO A 158 12.69 -0.88 -16.54
CA PRO A 158 12.88 0.37 -17.27
C PRO A 158 12.37 1.54 -16.44
N THR A 159 13.04 2.69 -16.56
CA THR A 159 12.73 3.90 -15.78
C THR A 159 11.25 4.28 -15.85
N GLY A 160 10.73 4.78 -14.72
CA GLY A 160 9.36 5.26 -14.60
C GLY A 160 8.98 6.34 -15.61
N GLN A 161 7.69 6.63 -15.66
CA GLN A 161 7.09 7.66 -16.49
C GLN A 161 6.48 8.75 -15.62
N GLU A 162 6.41 9.97 -16.14
CA GLU A 162 5.72 11.07 -15.48
C GLU A 162 4.81 11.83 -16.43
N SER A 163 3.76 12.42 -15.89
CA SER A 163 2.80 13.27 -16.60
C SER A 163 2.61 14.58 -15.84
N ASP A 164 2.88 15.71 -16.51
CA ASP A 164 2.75 17.05 -15.93
C ASP A 164 1.29 17.52 -15.96
N GLY A 165 0.84 18.17 -14.88
CA GLY A 165 -0.45 18.87 -14.87
C GLY A 165 -1.68 17.97 -14.84
N GLY A 166 -1.53 16.67 -14.57
CA GLY A 166 -2.64 15.72 -14.46
C GLY A 166 -3.34 15.41 -15.78
N THR A 167 -2.73 15.72 -16.93
CA THR A 167 -3.36 15.51 -18.24
C THR A 167 -3.30 14.06 -18.72
N MET A 168 -2.38 13.25 -18.19
CA MET A 168 -2.18 11.82 -18.48
C MET A 168 -2.03 11.50 -19.98
N ASN A 169 -1.61 12.49 -20.78
CA ASN A 169 -1.47 12.40 -22.24
C ASN A 169 -0.12 12.93 -22.75
N ASN A 170 0.79 13.25 -21.82
CA ASN A 170 2.08 13.89 -22.04
C ASN A 170 3.22 13.10 -21.37
N TRP A 171 3.10 11.77 -21.35
CA TRP A 171 4.06 10.88 -20.71
C TRP A 171 5.50 11.08 -21.21
N SER A 172 6.42 11.17 -20.26
CA SER A 172 7.86 11.17 -20.51
C SER A 172 8.60 10.34 -19.48
N GLY A 173 9.73 9.75 -19.87
CA GLY A 173 10.58 9.02 -18.92
C GLY A 173 11.14 9.94 -17.84
N ASN A 174 10.99 9.56 -16.59
CA ASN A 174 11.41 10.35 -15.42
C ASN A 174 12.83 9.99 -14.94
N GLY A 175 13.45 8.96 -15.55
CA GLY A 175 14.84 8.57 -15.36
C GLY A 175 15.13 7.77 -14.08
N THR A 176 14.11 7.47 -13.28
CA THR A 176 14.24 6.87 -11.96
C THR A 176 13.31 5.67 -11.85
N GLU A 177 13.71 4.68 -11.05
CA GLU A 177 12.84 3.59 -10.60
C GLU A 177 12.45 3.87 -9.16
N HIS A 178 11.16 3.76 -8.81
CA HIS A 178 10.67 4.12 -7.49
C HIS A 178 10.40 2.90 -6.58
N ALA A 179 10.62 3.08 -5.27
CA ALA A 179 10.31 2.05 -4.29
C ALA A 179 8.80 2.00 -4.00
N PHE A 180 8.21 0.82 -4.18
CA PHE A 180 6.82 0.56 -3.78
C PHE A 180 6.54 -0.92 -3.57
N GLU A 181 5.46 -1.19 -2.86
CA GLU A 181 4.94 -2.52 -2.60
C GLU A 181 3.43 -2.52 -2.82
N LEU A 182 2.94 -3.62 -3.38
CA LEU A 182 1.54 -3.89 -3.62
C LEU A 182 1.13 -5.07 -2.76
N TYR A 183 -0.01 -4.92 -2.10
CA TYR A 183 -0.56 -5.93 -1.21
C TYR A 183 -2.00 -6.26 -1.58
N GLY A 184 -2.39 -7.51 -1.33
CA GLY A 184 -3.79 -7.90 -1.41
C GLY A 184 -4.63 -7.31 -0.29
N PRO A 185 -5.96 -7.48 -0.33
CA PRO A 185 -6.84 -7.01 0.74
C PRO A 185 -6.47 -7.66 2.08
N VAL A 186 -6.67 -6.92 3.16
CA VAL A 186 -6.55 -7.48 4.52
C VAL A 186 -7.67 -8.50 4.71
N PRO A 187 -7.36 -9.79 4.99
CA PRO A 187 -8.39 -10.78 5.22
C PRO A 187 -9.24 -10.42 6.44
N GLU A 188 -10.57 -10.48 6.30
CA GLU A 188 -11.47 -10.36 7.45
C GLU A 188 -11.10 -11.38 8.54
N PRO A 189 -11.06 -10.99 9.84
CA PRO A 189 -10.79 -11.92 10.91
C PRO A 189 -11.76 -13.09 10.84
N SER A 190 -11.24 -14.30 10.59
CA SER A 190 -12.07 -15.49 10.34
C SER A 190 -13.16 -15.64 11.41
N SER A 191 -14.43 -15.55 10.97
CA SER A 191 -15.64 -15.63 11.79
C SER A 191 -15.84 -16.95 12.54
N LEU A 192 -14.92 -17.91 12.36
CA LEU A 192 -14.82 -19.15 13.15
C LEU A 192 -14.56 -18.87 14.65
N VAL A 193 -13.91 -17.77 15.00
CA VAL A 193 -13.76 -17.34 16.41
C VAL A 193 -15.11 -16.97 17.02
N ALA A 194 -15.99 -16.30 16.27
CA ALA A 194 -17.31 -15.88 16.75
C ALA A 194 -18.24 -17.09 17.03
N LEU A 195 -18.20 -18.12 16.17
CA LEU A 195 -18.94 -19.37 16.37
C LEU A 195 -18.39 -20.21 17.54
N GLY A 196 -17.07 -20.22 17.75
CA GLY A 196 -16.44 -20.90 18.88
C GLY A 196 -16.86 -20.32 20.24
N VAL A 197 -16.96 -18.99 20.35
CA VAL A 197 -17.42 -18.30 21.57
C VAL A 197 -18.90 -18.56 21.84
N LEU A 198 -19.76 -18.48 20.82
CA LEU A 198 -21.19 -18.80 20.94
C LEU A 198 -21.42 -20.27 21.33
N GLY A 199 -20.68 -21.20 20.72
CA GLY A 199 -20.73 -22.63 21.07
C GLY A 199 -20.36 -22.87 22.54
N ALA A 200 -19.27 -22.27 23.02
CA ALA A 200 -18.84 -22.38 24.42
C ALA A 200 -19.83 -21.75 25.42
N LEU A 201 -20.46 -20.62 25.05
CA LEU A 201 -21.53 -19.98 25.85
C LEU A 201 -22.81 -20.81 25.90
N MET A 202 -23.19 -21.49 24.81
CA MET A 202 -24.35 -22.39 24.79
C MET A 202 -24.09 -23.68 25.58
N LEU A 203 -22.85 -24.20 25.58
CA LEU A 203 -22.44 -25.31 26.43
C LEU A 203 -22.42 -24.96 27.92
N ARG A 204 -22.17 -23.69 28.28
CA ARG A 204 -22.22 -23.21 29.68
C ARG A 204 -23.64 -23.03 30.23
N ARG A 205 -24.65 -22.85 29.37
CA ARG A 205 -26.07 -22.70 29.76
C ARG A 205 -26.82 -24.02 29.97
N ARG A 206 -26.19 -25.18 29.70
CA ARG A 206 -26.80 -26.52 29.81
C ARG A 206 -26.37 -27.33 31.04
N LYS A 207 -25.82 -26.69 32.07
CA LYS A 207 -25.59 -27.31 33.38
C LYS A 207 -26.43 -26.64 34.45
#